data_AF-A0A959EQP1-F1
#
_entry.id   AF-A0A959EQP1-F1
#
_cell.length_a   1.000
_cell.length_b   1.000
_cell.length_c   1.000
_cell.angle_alpha   90.00
_cell.angle_beta   90.00
_cell.angle_gamma   90.00
#
_symmetry.space_group_name_H-M   'P 1'
#
loop_
_entity.id
_entity.type
_entity.pdbx_description
1 polymer ?
#
loop_
_entity_poly.entity_id
_entity_poly.type
_entity_poly.pdbx_seq_one_letter_code
_entity_poly.pdbx_strand_id
1 'polypeptide(L)'
;MRSNTNFFRLLLWIVLLGAGFLAGVAWKSNDTRVDQPAAASEESNATLVREQQETPSADPAAARTDLTAEERATINLFEKASRSVAFITTTNVRMDFFTRNVTEIPRGTGSGFVWDQKGHIVTN
;
A
#
# COMPACT_ATOMS: atom_id res chain seq x y z
N MET A 1 48.56 22.49 41.83
CA MET A 1 48.14 22.86 40.46
C MET A 1 48.09 21.60 39.60
N ARG A 2 46.92 21.01 39.38
CA ARG A 2 46.73 19.76 38.61
C ARG A 2 45.42 19.84 37.81
N SER A 3 45.57 19.97 36.48
CA SER A 3 44.67 19.64 35.36
C SER A 3 43.17 20.02 35.42
N ASN A 4 42.84 21.23 34.93
CA ASN A 4 41.49 21.58 34.43
C ASN A 4 41.31 21.22 32.93
N THR A 5 42.35 20.71 32.27
CA THR A 5 42.36 20.47 30.82
C THR A 5 41.54 19.25 30.40
N ASN A 6 41.46 18.23 31.26
CA ASN A 6 40.66 17.03 30.98
C ASN A 6 39.16 17.29 31.12
N PHE A 7 38.77 18.14 32.06
CA PHE A 7 37.38 18.55 32.26
C PHE A 7 36.87 19.39 31.08
N PHE A 8 37.68 20.34 30.60
CA PHE A 8 37.34 21.14 29.43
C PHE A 8 37.25 20.29 28.15
N ARG A 9 38.11 19.27 28.00
CA ARG A 9 38.05 18.31 26.88
C ARG A 9 36.79 17.45 26.94
N LEU A 10 36.41 16.94 28.12
CA LEU A 10 35.18 16.16 28.30
C LEU A 10 33.94 17.00 27.97
N LEU A 11 33.92 18.27 28.42
CA LEU A 11 32.84 19.20 28.13
C LEU A 11 32.76 19.53 26.63
N LEU A 12 33.91 19.69 25.96
CA LEU A 12 33.96 19.87 24.50
C LEU A 12 33.38 18.66 23.74
N TRP A 13 33.68 17.43 24.18
CA TRP A 13 33.13 16.20 23.59
C TRP A 13 31.61 16.07 23.80
N ILE A 14 31.09 16.45 24.97
CA ILE A 14 29.64 16.42 25.25
C ILE A 14 28.91 17.46 24.40
N VAL A 15 29.45 18.66 24.25
CA VAL A 15 28.87 19.71 23.40
C VAL A 15 28.89 19.30 21.93
N LEU A 16 29.97 18.68 21.44
CA LEU A 16 30.04 18.17 20.07
C LEU A 16 29.05 17.03 19.80
N LEU A 17 28.89 16.10 20.76
CA LEU A 17 27.89 15.02 20.66
C LEU A 17 26.46 15.58 20.68
N GLY A 18 26.17 16.57 21.54
CA GLY A 18 24.87 17.22 21.61
C GLY A 18 24.53 18.02 20.35
N ALA A 19 25.49 18.76 19.80
CA ALA A 19 25.31 19.53 18.56
C ALA A 19 25.08 18.63 17.35
N GLY A 20 25.82 17.52 17.23
CA GLY A 20 25.62 16.52 16.18
C GLY A 20 24.25 15.85 16.25
N PHE A 21 23.76 15.54 17.46
CA PHE A 21 22.41 15.01 17.66
C PHE A 21 21.34 16.02 17.22
N LEU A 22 21.45 17.29 17.62
CA LEU A 22 20.50 18.34 17.24
C LEU A 22 20.49 18.62 15.72
N ALA A 23 21.63 18.59 15.05
CA ALA A 23 21.71 18.73 13.59
C ALA A 23 21.05 17.56 12.85
N GLY A 24 21.16 16.34 13.38
CA GLY A 24 20.57 15.13 12.79
C GLY A 24 19.04 15.10 12.85
N VAL A 25 18.42 15.62 13.90
CA VAL A 25 16.94 15.71 14.00
C VAL A 25 16.36 16.84 13.14
N ALA A 26 17.18 17.81 12.75
CA ALA A 26 16.74 18.97 11.98
C ALA A 26 16.82 18.79 10.45
N TRP A 27 17.50 17.75 9.93
CA TRP A 27 17.60 17.49 8.50
C TRP A 27 16.37 16.75 7.96
N LYS A 28 15.25 17.47 7.82
CA LYS A 28 14.10 17.05 7.01
C LYS A 28 13.97 18.01 5.84
N SER A 29 14.23 17.50 4.63
CA SER A 29 14.23 18.25 3.38
C SER A 29 12.85 18.84 3.04
N ASN A 30 12.89 20.05 2.50
CA ASN A 30 11.77 20.95 2.35
C ASN A 30 11.13 20.83 0.96
N ASP A 31 10.37 19.76 0.69
CA ASP A 31 9.48 19.73 -0.48
C ASP A 31 8.20 20.49 -0.16
N THR A 32 8.27 21.81 -0.30
CA THR A 32 7.08 22.66 -0.26
C THR A 32 6.41 22.63 -1.62
N ARG A 33 5.39 21.76 -1.72
CA ARG A 33 4.04 22.07 -2.17
C ARG A 33 3.87 23.10 -3.31
N VAL A 34 3.42 22.58 -4.45
CA VAL A 34 2.34 23.11 -5.32
C VAL A 34 2.29 24.63 -5.46
N ASP A 35 2.99 25.14 -6.47
CA ASP A 35 2.65 26.42 -7.10
C ASP A 35 1.64 26.16 -8.22
N GLN A 36 0.41 26.62 -8.01
CA GLN A 36 -0.55 26.93 -9.07
C GLN A 36 -0.76 28.44 -9.06
N PRO A 37 -0.61 29.09 -10.22
CA PRO A 37 -1.71 29.92 -10.70
C PRO A 37 -2.00 29.70 -12.19
N ALA A 38 -3.13 30.22 -12.61
CA ALA A 38 -3.89 29.89 -13.80
C ALA A 38 -3.46 30.66 -15.06
N ALA A 39 -3.87 30.10 -16.20
CA ALA A 39 -4.20 30.76 -17.47
C ALA A 39 -3.05 31.39 -18.30
N ALA A 40 -2.62 30.67 -19.34
CA ALA A 40 -2.38 31.25 -20.67
C ALA A 40 -2.51 30.15 -21.73
N SER A 41 -3.27 30.49 -22.77
CA SER A 41 -3.67 29.74 -23.95
C SER A 41 -2.55 29.56 -24.99
N GLU A 42 -2.67 28.47 -25.78
CA GLU A 42 -2.16 28.32 -27.17
C GLU A 42 -0.62 28.26 -27.33
N GLU A 43 0.04 27.50 -28.21
CA GLU A 43 -0.31 26.68 -29.37
C GLU A 43 0.99 25.96 -29.82
N SER A 44 0.84 25.01 -30.76
CA SER A 44 1.80 24.73 -31.85
C SER A 44 2.99 23.78 -31.64
N ASN A 45 2.84 22.63 -32.33
CA ASN A 45 3.85 21.89 -33.11
C ASN A 45 4.74 20.89 -32.34
N ALA A 46 4.89 19.62 -32.72
CA ALA A 46 4.51 18.92 -33.94
C ALA A 46 4.43 17.42 -33.65
N THR A 47 3.43 16.77 -34.25
CA THR A 47 3.54 15.53 -35.02
C THR A 47 4.72 14.60 -34.68
N LEU A 48 4.51 13.67 -33.74
CA LEU A 48 5.04 12.32 -33.88
C LEU A 48 3.84 11.39 -33.95
N VAL A 49 3.59 10.93 -35.17
CA VAL A 49 2.61 9.95 -35.59
C VAL A 49 2.58 8.81 -34.57
N ARG A 50 1.60 8.82 -33.66
CA ARG A 50 1.22 7.62 -32.93
C ARG A 50 0.33 6.85 -33.86
N GLU A 51 0.94 5.90 -34.55
CA GLU A 51 0.26 4.87 -35.31
C GLU A 51 -0.89 4.34 -34.45
N GLN A 52 -2.12 4.72 -34.85
CA GLN A 52 -3.34 4.15 -34.33
C GLN A 52 -3.35 2.70 -34.82
N GLN A 53 -2.61 1.86 -34.11
CA GLN A 53 -2.76 0.43 -34.20
C GLN A 53 -4.07 0.14 -33.49
N GLU A 54 -5.16 0.23 -34.25
CA GLU A 54 -6.44 -0.41 -33.97
C GLU A 54 -6.14 -1.87 -33.65
N THR A 55 -5.96 -2.17 -32.37
CA THR A 55 -6.19 -3.53 -31.90
C THR A 55 -7.70 -3.68 -31.92
N PRO A 56 -8.26 -4.59 -32.73
CA PRO A 56 -9.66 -4.92 -32.59
C PRO A 56 -9.85 -5.32 -31.13
N SER A 57 -10.65 -4.55 -30.41
CA SER A 57 -11.26 -4.95 -29.16
C SER A 57 -12.28 -6.06 -29.47
N ALA A 58 -11.79 -7.16 -30.03
CA ALA A 58 -12.50 -8.41 -30.03
C ALA A 58 -12.56 -8.82 -28.57
N ASP A 59 -13.67 -8.47 -27.92
CA ASP A 59 -14.06 -9.10 -26.67
C ASP A 59 -13.99 -10.62 -26.90
N PRO A 60 -13.04 -11.34 -26.29
CA PRO A 60 -12.92 -12.79 -26.49
C PRO A 60 -14.18 -13.53 -26.02
N ALA A 61 -15.05 -12.88 -25.24
CA ALA A 61 -16.37 -13.39 -24.88
C ALA A 61 -17.38 -13.27 -26.02
N ALA A 62 -17.31 -12.22 -26.86
CA ALA A 62 -18.22 -12.03 -27.99
C ALA A 62 -17.99 -13.06 -29.13
N ALA A 63 -16.80 -13.66 -29.20
CA ALA A 63 -16.45 -14.66 -30.21
C ALA A 63 -16.85 -16.11 -29.84
N ARG A 64 -17.26 -16.38 -28.59
CA ARG A 64 -17.73 -17.71 -28.15
C ARG A 64 -19.25 -17.74 -28.14
N THR A 65 -19.85 -17.87 -29.32
CA THR A 65 -21.31 -17.84 -29.47
C THR A 65 -22.02 -19.12 -29.00
N ASP A 66 -21.28 -20.18 -28.65
CA ASP A 66 -21.84 -21.36 -28.00
C ASP A 66 -20.92 -21.83 -26.86
N LEU A 67 -21.47 -21.91 -25.65
CA LEU A 67 -20.78 -22.48 -24.49
C LEU A 67 -20.95 -23.99 -24.53
N THR A 68 -19.84 -24.70 -24.46
CA THR A 68 -19.86 -26.16 -24.32
C THR A 68 -20.63 -26.58 -23.06
N ALA A 69 -21.16 -27.80 -23.06
CA ALA A 69 -21.86 -28.34 -21.88
C ALA A 69 -20.97 -28.34 -20.62
N GLU A 70 -19.67 -28.57 -20.79
CA GLU A 70 -18.67 -28.57 -19.71
C GLU A 70 -18.40 -27.17 -19.15
N GLU A 71 -18.24 -26.16 -20.03
CA GLU A 71 -18.11 -24.76 -19.60
C GLU A 71 -19.37 -24.32 -18.84
N ARG A 72 -20.55 -24.67 -19.35
CA ARG A 72 -21.82 -24.37 -18.68
C ARG A 72 -21.91 -25.05 -17.32
N ALA A 73 -21.47 -26.30 -17.19
CA ALA A 73 -21.45 -27.00 -15.90
C ALA A 73 -20.51 -26.32 -14.90
N THR A 74 -19.33 -25.89 -15.35
CA THR A 74 -18.34 -25.19 -14.52
C THR A 74 -18.85 -23.82 -14.07
N ILE A 75 -19.47 -23.05 -14.97
CA ILE A 75 -20.09 -21.76 -14.65
C ILE A 75 -21.17 -21.96 -13.58
N ASN A 76 -22.06 -22.93 -13.78
CA ASN A 76 -23.11 -23.23 -12.80
C ASN A 76 -22.54 -23.65 -11.44
N LEU A 77 -21.47 -24.44 -11.42
CA LEU A 77 -20.81 -24.83 -10.18
C LEU A 77 -20.22 -23.62 -9.47
N PHE A 78 -19.50 -22.76 -10.20
CA PHE A 78 -18.90 -21.55 -9.67
C PHE A 78 -19.95 -20.57 -9.14
N GLU A 79 -21.01 -20.29 -9.90
CA GLU A 79 -22.11 -19.40 -9.49
C GLU A 79 -22.79 -19.87 -8.21
N LYS A 80 -22.93 -21.19 -8.04
CA LYS A 80 -23.51 -21.78 -6.83
C LYS A 80 -22.54 -21.76 -5.65
N ALA A 81 -21.27 -22.10 -5.86
CA ALA A 81 -20.28 -22.25 -4.80
C ALA A 81 -19.70 -20.92 -4.31
N SER A 82 -19.55 -19.93 -5.19
CA SER A 82 -18.91 -18.64 -4.88
C SER A 82 -19.57 -17.90 -3.72
N ARG A 83 -20.89 -18.04 -3.54
CA ARG A 83 -21.64 -17.42 -2.44
C ARG A 83 -21.25 -17.94 -1.06
N SER A 84 -20.64 -19.12 -0.97
CA SER A 84 -20.22 -19.73 0.30
C SER A 84 -18.77 -19.45 0.65
N VAL A 85 -18.01 -18.77 -0.20
CA VAL A 85 -16.60 -18.46 0.01
C VAL A 85 -16.46 -17.07 0.63
N ALA A 86 -15.61 -16.95 1.66
CA ALA A 86 -15.33 -15.71 2.37
C ALA A 86 -13.87 -15.29 2.20
N PHE A 87 -13.66 -13.97 2.14
CA PHE A 87 -12.33 -13.37 2.26
C PHE A 87 -12.02 -13.12 3.74
N ILE A 88 -10.88 -13.61 4.21
CA ILE A 88 -10.47 -13.55 5.61
C ILE A 88 -9.32 -12.56 5.75
N THR A 89 -9.45 -11.60 6.67
CA THR A 89 -8.35 -10.75 7.11
C THR A 89 -8.01 -11.10 8.55
N THR A 90 -6.75 -11.41 8.81
CA THR A 90 -6.23 -11.63 10.16
C THR A 90 -5.56 -10.36 10.66
N THR A 91 -5.84 -9.99 11.89
CA THR A 91 -5.30 -8.79 12.52
C THR A 91 -4.58 -9.16 13.80
N ASN A 92 -3.59 -8.37 14.19
CA ASN A 92 -2.98 -8.47 15.51
C ASN A 92 -3.10 -7.14 16.22
N VAL A 93 -3.31 -7.22 17.52
CA VAL A 93 -3.45 -6.04 18.38
C VAL A 93 -2.07 -5.64 18.88
N ARG A 94 -1.64 -4.41 18.59
CA ARG A 94 -0.41 -3.84 19.14
C ARG A 94 -0.74 -2.73 20.13
N MET A 95 -0.10 -2.78 21.30
CA MET A 95 -0.14 -1.70 22.28
C MET A 95 1.10 -0.83 22.13
N ASP A 96 0.90 0.48 22.06
CA ASP A 96 2.00 1.44 22.11
C ASP A 96 2.49 1.63 23.56
N PHE A 97 3.79 1.51 23.81
CA PHE A 97 4.35 1.55 25.17
C PHE A 97 4.25 2.92 25.86
N PHE A 98 4.21 4.01 25.09
CA PHE A 98 4.20 5.37 25.64
C PHE A 98 2.79 5.94 25.74
N THR A 99 1.97 5.70 24.72
CA THR A 99 0.60 6.22 24.64
C THR A 99 -0.45 5.23 25.14
N ARG A 100 -0.09 3.95 25.35
CA ARG A 100 -1.00 2.84 25.70
C ARG A 100 -2.19 2.68 24.77
N ASN A 101 -2.09 3.22 23.56
CA ASN A 101 -3.12 3.06 22.55
C ASN A 101 -3.06 1.65 21.96
N VAL A 102 -4.25 1.10 21.73
CA VAL A 102 -4.45 -0.23 21.15
C VAL A 102 -4.83 -0.04 19.69
N THR A 103 -4.04 -0.57 18.78
CA THR A 103 -4.31 -0.48 17.33
C THR A 103 -4.29 -1.87 16.72
N GLU A 104 -5.27 -2.10 15.86
CA GLU A 104 -5.41 -3.33 15.09
C GLU A 104 -4.61 -3.21 13.79
N ILE A 105 -3.60 -4.06 13.63
CA ILE A 105 -2.73 -4.08 12.46
C ILE A 105 -3.03 -5.35 11.66
N PRO A 106 -3.43 -5.24 10.37
CA PRO A 106 -3.59 -6.40 9.50
C PRO A 106 -2.27 -7.17 9.39
N ARG A 107 -2.33 -8.48 9.59
CA ARG A 107 -1.16 -9.38 9.63
C ARG A 107 -1.14 -10.40 8.51
N GLY A 108 -2.28 -10.66 7.88
CA GLY A 108 -2.37 -11.56 6.75
C GLY A 108 -3.77 -11.63 6.17
N THR A 109 -3.87 -12.19 4.98
CA THR A 109 -5.11 -12.41 4.25
C THR A 109 -5.23 -13.89 3.88
N GLY A 110 -6.46 -14.35 3.69
CA GLY A 110 -6.76 -15.74 3.36
C GLY A 110 -8.17 -15.92 2.82
N SER A 111 -8.54 -17.18 2.61
CA SER A 111 -9.87 -17.58 2.19
C SER A 111 -10.43 -18.64 3.14
N GLY A 112 -11.75 -18.72 3.21
CA GLY A 112 -12.46 -19.79 3.87
C GLY A 112 -13.83 -19.99 3.24
N PHE A 113 -14.59 -20.93 3.76
CA PHE A 113 -15.97 -21.14 3.33
C PHE A 113 -16.91 -21.43 4.50
N VAL A 114 -18.18 -21.10 4.33
CA VAL A 114 -19.22 -21.33 5.33
C VAL A 114 -19.55 -22.82 5.40
N TRP A 115 -19.46 -23.39 6.60
CA TRP A 115 -19.69 -24.81 6.86
C TRP A 115 -21.16 -25.14 7.17
N ASP A 116 -21.82 -24.28 7.95
CA ASP A 116 -23.20 -24.48 8.35
C ASP A 116 -23.99 -23.17 8.44
N GLN A 117 -25.31 -23.29 8.63
CA GLN A 117 -26.21 -22.14 8.75
C GLN A 117 -26.03 -21.35 10.06
N LYS A 118 -25.20 -21.83 11.00
CA LYS A 118 -24.88 -21.10 12.24
C LYS A 118 -23.76 -20.09 12.03
N GLY A 119 -23.10 -20.12 10.87
CA GLY A 119 -22.06 -19.17 10.49
C GLY A 119 -20.64 -19.64 10.83
N HIS A 120 -20.42 -20.94 11.04
CA HIS A 120 -19.05 -21.45 11.18
C HIS A 120 -18.29 -21.40 9.85
N ILE A 121 -17.02 -20.96 9.89
CA ILE A 121 -16.14 -20.84 8.73
C ILE A 121 -14.97 -21.82 8.88
N VAL A 122 -14.64 -22.53 7.80
CA VAL A 122 -13.45 -23.40 7.71
C VAL A 122 -12.35 -22.70 6.92
N THR A 123 -11.13 -22.71 7.47
CA THR A 123 -9.87 -22.19 6.88
C THR A 123 -8.71 -23.09 7.30
N ASN A 124 -7.54 -22.92 6.67
CA ASN A 124 -6.25 -23.46 7.14
C ASN A 124 -5.77 -22.73 8.41
#